data_AF-A0A316TU82-F1
#
_entry.id   AF-A0A316TU82-F1
#
_cell.length_a   1.000
_cell.length_b   1.000
_cell.length_c   1.000
_cell.angle_alpha   90.00
_cell.angle_beta   90.00
_cell.angle_gamma   90.00
#
_symmetry.space_group_name_H-M   'P 1'
#
loop_
_entity.id
_entity.type
_entity.pdbx_description
1 polymer ?
#
loop_
_entity_poly.entity_id
_entity_poly.type
_entity_poly.pdbx_seq_one_letter_code
_entity_poly.pdbx_strand_id
1 'polypeptide(L)'
;MNLLLKNLLFTIFLLASSAGLIYWIEAEKEIEILCSMFSEGQSKDYVFSTLETANLLNVDNQTGTDSDSLYFSSSFNMGSTDCAVIFNESNLVADSDYTRHFHLTGMLTILALILSGFMALFQLLLFLGLPLGHFAWGGEYKILPDKLRYGSAFSSLLFVFILLLLWTEAANRPLLPQAYPFLGFLFLISSYLNANSRSKKEKWLGIPVAVLLYLCFLSLAML
;
A
#
# COMPACT_ATOMS: atom_id res chain seq x y z
N MET A 1 24.89 -11.08 -15.48
CA MET A 1 23.45 -11.42 -15.55
C MET A 1 22.88 -10.86 -16.85
N ASN A 2 22.32 -11.69 -17.73
CA ASN A 2 21.68 -11.20 -18.96
C ASN A 2 20.46 -10.34 -18.65
N LEU A 3 20.15 -9.37 -19.53
CA LEU A 3 19.05 -8.40 -19.36
C LEU A 3 17.71 -9.10 -19.08
N LEU A 4 17.44 -10.20 -19.77
CA LEU A 4 16.24 -11.03 -19.59
C LEU A 4 16.13 -11.56 -18.16
N LEU A 5 17.19 -12.16 -17.62
CA LEU A 5 17.18 -12.70 -16.26
C LEU A 5 17.00 -11.60 -15.20
N LYS A 6 17.63 -10.43 -15.40
CA LYS A 6 17.44 -9.26 -14.52
C LYS A 6 15.99 -8.80 -14.49
N ASN A 7 15.36 -8.68 -15.66
CA ASN A 7 13.97 -8.23 -15.75
C ASN A 7 13.00 -9.28 -15.20
N LEU A 8 13.28 -10.57 -15.41
CA LEU A 8 12.50 -11.65 -14.83
C LEU A 8 12.53 -11.60 -13.30
N LEU A 9 13.72 -11.50 -12.69
CA LEU A 9 13.85 -11.38 -11.23
C LEU A 9 13.15 -10.14 -10.69
N PHE A 10 13.26 -9.00 -11.39
CA PHE A 10 12.56 -7.77 -11.01
C PHE A 10 11.03 -7.93 -11.09
N THR A 11 10.53 -8.63 -12.11
CA THR A 11 9.11 -8.94 -12.27
C THR A 11 8.62 -9.84 -11.13
N ILE A 12 9.35 -10.90 -10.81
CA ILE A 12 9.03 -11.80 -9.70
C ILE A 12 8.97 -11.03 -8.38
N PHE A 13 9.95 -10.16 -8.13
CA PHE A 13 9.97 -9.30 -6.95
C PHE A 13 8.75 -8.37 -6.86
N LEU A 14 8.39 -7.71 -7.97
CA LEU A 14 7.21 -6.84 -8.02
C LEU A 14 5.91 -7.62 -7.79
N LEU A 15 5.77 -8.79 -8.42
CA LEU A 15 4.59 -9.64 -8.25
C LEU A 15 4.48 -10.15 -6.80
N ALA A 16 5.57 -10.62 -6.22
CA ALA A 16 5.59 -11.08 -4.83
C ALA A 16 5.23 -9.94 -3.85
N SER A 17 5.80 -8.75 -4.06
CA SER A 17 5.51 -7.57 -3.23
C SER A 17 4.04 -7.12 -3.37
N SER A 18 3.52 -7.15 -4.60
CA SER A 18 2.11 -6.80 -4.88
C SER A 18 1.16 -7.81 -4.24
N ALA A 19 1.44 -9.10 -4.39
CA ALA A 19 0.63 -10.16 -3.79
C ALA A 19 0.64 -10.04 -2.26
N GLY A 20 1.80 -9.87 -1.64
CA GLY A 20 1.88 -9.68 -0.19
C GLY A 20 1.04 -8.51 0.32
N LEU A 21 1.09 -7.37 -0.38
CA LEU A 21 0.27 -6.20 -0.04
C LEU A 21 -1.23 -6.46 -0.23
N ILE A 22 -1.63 -7.12 -1.32
CA ILE A 22 -3.03 -7.46 -1.59
C ILE A 22 -3.56 -8.40 -0.51
N TYR A 23 -2.85 -9.49 -0.20
CA TYR A 23 -3.26 -10.44 0.83
C TYR A 23 -3.37 -9.78 2.21
N TRP A 24 -2.46 -8.84 2.53
CA TRP A 24 -2.56 -8.08 3.77
C TRP A 24 -3.87 -7.28 3.84
N ILE A 25 -4.17 -6.49 2.80
CA ILE A 25 -5.35 -5.62 2.77
C ILE A 25 -6.64 -6.43 2.75
N GLU A 26 -6.70 -7.51 1.96
CA GLU A 26 -7.89 -8.38 1.90
C GLU A 26 -8.14 -9.09 3.24
N ALA A 27 -7.09 -9.56 3.92
CA ALA A 27 -7.24 -10.16 5.25
C ALA A 27 -7.71 -9.14 6.31
N GLU A 28 -7.20 -7.90 6.28
CA GLU A 28 -7.64 -6.82 7.17
C GLU A 28 -9.13 -6.50 6.95
N LYS A 29 -9.58 -6.42 5.69
CA LYS A 29 -10.99 -6.20 5.34
C LYS A 29 -11.89 -7.35 5.75
N GLU A 30 -11.48 -8.60 5.52
CA GLU A 30 -12.26 -9.77 5.90
C GLU A 30 -12.52 -9.78 7.41
N ILE A 31 -11.49 -9.51 8.24
CA ILE A 31 -11.63 -9.41 9.69
C ILE A 31 -12.57 -8.26 10.09
N GLU A 32 -12.37 -7.07 9.53
CA GLU A 32 -13.20 -5.89 9.84
C GLU A 32 -14.68 -6.12 9.50
N ILE A 33 -14.96 -6.68 8.32
CA ILE A 33 -16.32 -7.00 7.86
C ILE A 33 -16.94 -8.05 8.78
N LEU A 34 -16.27 -9.18 9.03
CA LEU A 34 -16.82 -10.25 9.87
C LEU A 34 -17.06 -9.78 11.29
N CYS A 35 -16.12 -9.04 11.88
CA CYS A 35 -16.28 -8.48 13.22
C CYS A 35 -17.51 -7.56 13.29
N SER A 36 -17.72 -6.72 12.26
CA SER A 36 -18.88 -5.82 12.19
C SER A 36 -20.24 -6.54 12.03
N MET A 37 -20.24 -7.82 11.63
CA MET A 37 -21.47 -8.62 11.51
C MET A 37 -21.97 -9.15 12.86
N PHE A 38 -21.11 -9.21 13.87
CA PHE A 38 -21.40 -9.82 15.17
C PHE A 38 -21.99 -8.82 16.16
N SER A 39 -23.31 -8.62 16.07
CA SER A 39 -24.04 -7.73 16.96
C SER A 39 -24.58 -8.45 18.21
N GLU A 40 -24.85 -7.68 19.27
CA GLU A 40 -25.47 -8.16 20.50
C GLU A 40 -26.72 -9.01 20.23
N GLY A 41 -26.85 -10.13 20.95
CA GLY A 41 -28.01 -11.04 20.90
C GLY A 41 -27.94 -12.13 19.82
N GLN A 42 -26.92 -12.14 18.96
CA GLN A 42 -26.71 -13.23 18.00
C GLN A 42 -26.20 -14.50 18.70
N SER A 43 -26.50 -15.68 18.16
CA SER A 43 -26.08 -16.94 18.78
C SER A 43 -24.61 -17.28 18.50
N LYS A 44 -23.99 -18.00 19.43
CA LYS A 44 -22.64 -18.58 19.24
C LYS A 44 -22.56 -19.44 17.97
N ASP A 45 -23.58 -20.23 17.67
CA ASP A 45 -23.64 -21.05 16.44
C ASP A 45 -23.62 -20.21 15.15
N TYR A 46 -24.28 -19.04 15.16
CA TYR A 46 -24.23 -18.11 14.03
C TYR A 46 -22.81 -17.58 13.82
N VAL A 47 -22.10 -17.23 14.90
CA VAL A 47 -20.70 -16.77 14.82
C VAL A 47 -19.79 -17.85 14.23
N PHE A 48 -19.85 -19.09 14.75
CA PHE A 48 -19.04 -20.19 14.24
C PHE A 48 -19.34 -20.52 12.77
N SER A 49 -20.61 -20.65 12.41
CA SER A 49 -21.00 -20.92 11.02
C SER A 49 -20.58 -19.81 10.05
N THR A 50 -20.58 -18.56 10.50
CA THR A 50 -20.07 -17.43 9.70
C THR A 50 -18.56 -17.51 9.53
N LEU A 51 -17.81 -17.77 10.62
CA LEU A 51 -16.35 -17.89 10.57
C LEU A 51 -15.87 -19.10 9.76
N GLU A 52 -16.64 -20.18 9.68
CA GLU A 52 -16.35 -21.33 8.80
C GLU A 52 -16.37 -20.96 7.30
N THR A 53 -17.05 -19.88 6.92
CA THR A 53 -17.05 -19.38 5.54
C THR A 53 -15.82 -18.54 5.20
N ALA A 54 -15.04 -18.14 6.20
CA ALA A 54 -13.90 -17.25 6.01
C ALA A 54 -12.71 -18.00 5.40
N ASN A 55 -11.95 -17.31 4.55
CA ASN A 55 -10.90 -17.92 3.74
C ASN A 55 -9.47 -17.57 4.21
N LEU A 56 -9.26 -16.41 4.86
CA LEU A 56 -7.93 -15.96 5.28
C LEU A 56 -7.74 -15.95 6.80
N LEU A 57 -8.71 -16.46 7.57
CA LEU A 57 -8.68 -16.41 9.02
C LEU A 57 -7.97 -17.59 9.68
N ASN A 58 -7.39 -17.30 10.84
CA ASN A 58 -6.97 -18.28 11.82
C ASN A 58 -7.76 -18.01 13.10
N VAL A 59 -8.64 -18.95 13.43
CA VAL A 59 -9.46 -18.88 14.65
C VAL A 59 -8.65 -19.52 15.77
N ASP A 60 -8.30 -18.74 16.79
CA ASP A 60 -7.65 -19.31 17.98
C ASP A 60 -8.73 -19.98 18.80
N ASN A 61 -8.89 -21.28 18.55
CA ASN A 61 -9.65 -22.16 19.41
C ASN A 61 -8.83 -22.35 20.68
N GLN A 62 -8.78 -21.35 21.57
CA GLN A 62 -8.52 -21.64 22.97
C GLN A 62 -9.70 -22.47 23.47
N THR A 63 -9.51 -23.78 23.31
CA THR A 63 -10.40 -24.87 23.65
C THR A 63 -10.64 -24.87 25.15
N GLY A 64 -11.66 -24.14 25.56
CA GLY A 64 -12.48 -24.46 26.70
C GLY A 64 -13.91 -24.32 26.24
N THR A 65 -14.71 -25.37 26.40
CA THR A 65 -16.18 -25.36 26.29
C THR A 65 -16.87 -24.33 27.23
N ASP A 66 -16.08 -23.56 27.98
CA ASP A 66 -16.41 -22.53 28.98
C ASP A 66 -15.77 -21.15 28.67
N SER A 67 -15.15 -20.93 27.50
CA SER A 67 -14.63 -19.60 27.20
C SER A 67 -15.74 -18.64 26.75
N ASP A 68 -15.92 -17.57 27.52
CA ASP A 68 -16.82 -16.43 27.26
C ASP A 68 -16.36 -15.55 26.09
N SER A 69 -15.28 -15.91 25.38
CA SER A 69 -14.73 -15.09 24.30
C SER A 69 -14.08 -15.93 23.20
N LEU A 70 -14.28 -15.55 21.95
CA LEU A 70 -13.68 -16.14 20.75
C LEU A 70 -12.78 -15.11 20.06
N TYR A 71 -11.57 -15.51 19.70
CA TYR A 71 -10.60 -14.65 19.02
C TYR A 71 -10.29 -15.19 17.63
N PHE A 72 -10.28 -14.30 16.64
CA PHE A 72 -9.82 -14.64 15.29
C PHE A 72 -8.93 -13.54 14.72
N SER A 73 -7.93 -13.96 13.97
CA SER A 73 -6.91 -13.11 13.35
C SER A 73 -6.52 -13.67 11.97
N SER A 74 -5.53 -13.08 11.30
CA SER A 74 -5.00 -13.63 10.05
C SER A 74 -3.48 -13.66 10.04
N SER A 75 -2.90 -14.78 9.62
CA SER A 75 -1.45 -14.85 9.36
C SER A 75 -1.05 -14.03 8.13
N PHE A 76 -1.99 -13.75 7.22
CA PHE A 76 -1.72 -13.01 5.98
C PHE A 76 -1.48 -11.52 6.21
N ASN A 77 -2.02 -10.95 7.30
CA ASN A 77 -1.68 -9.62 7.77
C ASN A 77 -0.76 -9.63 9.00
N MET A 78 -0.06 -10.75 9.22
CA MET A 78 0.87 -10.95 10.34
C MET A 78 0.24 -10.69 11.73
N GLY A 79 -1.07 -10.91 11.90
CA GLY A 79 -1.77 -10.63 13.15
C GLY A 79 -1.88 -9.14 13.47
N SER A 80 -1.79 -8.27 12.45
CA SER A 80 -1.93 -6.83 12.59
C SER A 80 -3.33 -6.40 13.04
N THR A 81 -4.33 -7.24 12.76
CA THR A 81 -5.70 -7.04 13.22
C THR A 81 -6.26 -8.33 13.79
N ASP A 82 -7.12 -8.17 14.77
CA ASP A 82 -7.86 -9.25 15.39
C ASP A 82 -9.25 -8.75 15.79
N CYS A 83 -10.14 -9.70 16.04
CA CYS A 83 -11.46 -9.45 16.58
C CYS A 83 -11.71 -10.42 17.73
N ALA A 84 -12.24 -9.88 18.82
CA ALA A 84 -12.68 -10.62 19.98
C ALA A 84 -14.21 -10.56 20.06
N VAL A 85 -14.88 -11.71 19.98
CA VAL A 85 -16.33 -11.83 20.16
C VAL A 85 -16.59 -12.35 21.57
N ILE A 86 -17.29 -11.56 22.37
CA ILE A 86 -17.60 -11.87 23.77
C ILE A 86 -19.02 -12.44 23.84
N PHE A 87 -19.19 -13.54 24.57
CA PHE A 87 -20.47 -14.21 24.78
C PHE A 87 -20.94 -14.05 26.22
N ASN A 88 -22.25 -14.08 26.41
CA ASN A 88 -22.86 -14.19 27.73
C ASN A 88 -23.12 -15.65 28.12
N GLU A 89 -23.60 -15.87 29.35
CA GLU A 89 -23.97 -17.20 29.86
C GLU A 89 -25.04 -17.93 29.02
N SER A 90 -25.82 -17.18 28.22
CA SER A 90 -26.83 -17.74 27.30
C SER A 90 -26.25 -18.09 25.91
N ASN A 91 -24.93 -18.06 25.74
CA ASN A 91 -24.23 -18.24 24.46
C ASN A 91 -24.70 -17.27 23.37
N LEU A 92 -25.07 -16.05 23.77
CA LEU A 92 -25.35 -14.95 22.86
C LEU A 92 -24.19 -13.96 22.86
N VAL A 93 -23.92 -13.34 21.72
CA VAL A 93 -22.94 -12.25 21.60
C VAL A 93 -23.36 -11.12 22.53
N ALA A 94 -22.45 -10.75 23.44
CA ALA A 94 -22.57 -9.57 24.28
C ALA A 94 -21.92 -8.36 23.61
N ASP A 95 -20.74 -8.55 23.02
CA ASP A 95 -20.00 -7.51 22.33
C ASP A 95 -19.00 -8.10 21.34
N SER A 96 -18.49 -7.27 20.43
CA SER A 96 -17.41 -7.60 19.50
C SER A 96 -16.42 -6.44 19.45
N ASP A 97 -15.16 -6.72 19.78
CA ASP A 97 -14.09 -5.72 19.79
C ASP A 97 -13.13 -5.95 18.61
N TYR A 98 -13.09 -5.00 17.69
CA TYR A 98 -12.15 -4.99 16.57
C TYR A 98 -10.92 -4.18 16.93
N THR A 99 -9.76 -4.84 16.95
CA THR A 99 -8.49 -4.18 17.25
C THR A 99 -7.59 -4.16 16.03
N ARG A 100 -7.04 -2.97 15.74
CA ARG A 100 -5.99 -2.75 14.74
C ARG A 100 -4.72 -2.27 15.44
N HIS A 101 -3.70 -3.11 15.45
CA HIS A 101 -2.41 -2.78 16.05
C HIS A 101 -1.55 -1.92 15.12
N PHE A 102 -1.72 -2.08 13.81
CA PHE A 102 -0.89 -1.43 12.81
C PHE A 102 -1.70 -0.91 11.62
N HIS A 103 -1.53 0.37 11.29
CA HIS A 103 -2.25 1.05 10.20
C HIS A 103 -1.38 1.11 8.94
N LEU A 104 -1.18 -0.03 8.26
CA LEU A 104 -0.32 -0.13 7.09
C LEU A 104 -0.70 0.88 6.00
N THR A 105 -1.99 0.99 5.66
CA THR A 105 -2.52 1.88 4.61
C THR A 105 -2.25 3.35 4.93
N GLY A 106 -2.44 3.76 6.18
CA GLY A 106 -2.09 5.10 6.65
C GLY A 106 -0.60 5.39 6.55
N MET A 107 0.26 4.44 6.94
CA MET A 107 1.71 4.59 6.84
C MET A 107 2.19 4.66 5.38
N LEU A 108 1.60 3.87 4.48
CA LEU A 108 1.88 3.93 3.05
C LEU A 108 1.44 5.26 2.43
N THR A 109 0.32 5.83 2.89
CA THR A 109 -0.14 7.16 2.45
C THR A 109 0.85 8.26 2.86
N ILE A 110 1.35 8.21 4.09
CA ILE A 110 2.39 9.14 4.57
C ILE A 110 3.70 8.95 3.78
N LEU A 111 4.10 7.72 3.51
CA LEU A 111 5.27 7.42 2.69
C LEU A 111 5.11 8.00 1.27
N ALA A 112 3.95 7.83 0.65
CA ALA A 112 3.64 8.40 -0.66
C ALA A 112 3.73 9.93 -0.66
N LEU A 113 3.25 10.60 0.40
CA LEU A 113 3.34 12.05 0.57
C LEU A 113 4.82 12.49 0.62
N ILE A 114 5.64 11.84 1.44
CA ILE A 114 7.05 12.17 1.60
C ILE A 114 7.80 11.96 0.28
N LEU A 115 7.62 10.81 -0.37
CA LEU A 115 8.30 10.49 -1.63
C LEU A 115 7.86 11.42 -2.77
N SER A 116 6.57 11.71 -2.87
CA SER A 116 6.03 12.64 -3.88
C SER A 116 6.51 14.07 -3.63
N GLY A 117 6.60 14.50 -2.37
CA GLY A 117 7.14 15.81 -1.99
C GLY A 117 8.62 15.95 -2.32
N PHE A 118 9.41 14.93 -1.98
CA PHE A 118 10.81 14.85 -2.39
C PHE A 118 10.95 14.92 -3.90
N MET A 119 10.14 14.18 -4.67
CA MET A 119 10.21 14.18 -6.12
C MET A 119 9.73 15.49 -6.75
N ALA A 120 8.69 16.14 -6.21
CA ALA A 120 8.24 17.46 -6.65
C ALA A 120 9.38 18.48 -6.55
N LEU A 121 10.06 18.50 -5.39
CA LEU A 121 11.20 19.38 -5.14
C LEU A 121 12.39 19.02 -6.04
N PHE A 122 12.74 17.74 -6.15
CA PHE A 122 13.82 17.28 -7.01
C PHE A 122 13.63 17.71 -8.47
N GLN A 123 12.42 17.54 -9.01
CA GLN A 123 12.09 17.94 -10.37
C GLN A 123 12.08 19.47 -10.54
N LEU A 124 11.65 20.22 -9.52
CA LEU A 124 11.75 21.68 -9.52
C LEU A 124 13.21 22.14 -9.57
N LEU A 125 14.10 21.54 -8.76
CA LEU A 125 15.53 21.86 -8.75
C LEU A 125 16.20 21.56 -10.10
N LEU A 126 15.81 20.48 -10.77
CA LEU A 126 16.26 20.14 -12.12
C LEU A 126 15.82 21.18 -13.16
N PHE A 127 14.57 21.65 -13.08
CA PHE A 127 14.07 22.74 -13.92
C PHE A 127 14.86 24.04 -13.71
N LEU A 128 15.19 24.37 -12.45
CA LEU A 128 16.02 25.54 -12.09
C LEU A 128 17.49 25.40 -12.53
N GLY A 129 17.88 24.25 -13.09
CA GLY A 129 19.21 24.05 -13.66
C GLY A 129 20.28 23.65 -12.64
N LEU A 130 19.89 23.13 -11.47
CA LEU A 130 20.87 22.59 -10.52
C LEU A 130 21.61 21.38 -11.13
N PRO A 131 22.86 21.14 -10.72
CA PRO A 131 23.69 20.08 -11.26
C PRO A 131 23.31 18.70 -10.68
N LEU A 132 22.04 18.31 -10.80
CA LEU A 132 21.49 17.04 -10.31
C LEU A 132 21.09 16.09 -11.44
N GLY A 133 21.30 16.48 -12.71
CA GLY A 133 20.82 15.75 -13.87
C GLY A 133 21.34 14.31 -13.99
N HIS A 134 22.46 13.96 -13.37
CA HIS A 134 22.96 12.58 -13.34
C HIS A 134 21.99 11.56 -12.68
N PHE A 135 21.01 12.05 -11.91
CA PHE A 135 19.97 11.26 -11.24
C PHE A 135 18.66 11.16 -12.04
N ALA A 136 18.54 11.80 -13.21
CA ALA A 136 17.31 11.83 -13.99
C ALA A 136 17.59 11.80 -15.50
N TRP A 137 16.55 11.54 -16.30
CA TRP A 137 16.61 11.62 -17.76
C TRP A 137 17.78 10.83 -18.37
N GLY A 138 18.03 9.61 -17.87
CA GLY A 138 19.13 8.76 -18.35
C GLY A 138 20.51 9.08 -17.76
N GLY A 139 20.63 10.18 -17.02
CA GLY A 139 21.84 10.60 -16.32
C GLY A 139 22.99 11.10 -17.21
N GLU A 140 22.71 11.44 -18.48
CA GLU A 140 23.71 11.88 -19.46
C GLU A 140 24.26 13.28 -19.15
N TYR A 141 23.44 14.15 -18.56
CA TYR A 141 23.78 15.55 -18.31
C TYR A 141 23.92 15.83 -16.82
N LYS A 142 24.99 16.54 -16.42
CA LYS A 142 25.11 17.07 -15.06
C LYS A 142 24.10 18.18 -14.80
N ILE A 143 23.99 19.12 -15.73
CA ILE A 143 22.97 20.19 -15.76
C ILE A 143 22.11 19.93 -16.99
N LEU A 144 20.78 19.90 -16.82
CA LEU A 144 19.89 19.56 -17.91
C LEU A 144 19.87 20.65 -18.99
N PRO A 145 19.83 20.28 -20.29
CA PRO A 145 19.50 21.19 -21.38
C PRO A 145 18.04 21.63 -21.31
N ASP A 146 17.71 22.77 -21.93
CA ASP A 146 16.40 23.43 -21.79
C ASP A 146 15.20 22.52 -22.07
N LYS A 147 15.28 21.68 -23.10
CA LYS A 147 14.20 20.73 -23.44
C LYS A 147 13.87 19.78 -22.28
N LEU A 148 14.90 19.27 -21.59
CA LEU A 148 14.71 18.37 -20.45
C LEU A 148 14.30 19.12 -19.17
N ARG A 149 14.68 20.41 -19.04
CA ARG A 149 14.19 21.26 -17.95
C ARG A 149 12.68 21.43 -17.98
N TYR A 150 12.09 21.68 -19.16
CA TYR A 150 10.62 21.73 -19.29
C TYR A 150 9.95 20.39 -18.97
N GLY A 151 10.59 19.27 -19.32
CA GLY A 151 10.14 17.93 -18.90
C GLY A 151 10.13 17.78 -17.37
N SER A 152 11.15 18.30 -16.70
CA SER A 152 11.22 18.33 -15.23
C SER A 152 10.19 19.29 -14.61
N ALA A 153 9.91 20.43 -15.24
CA ALA A 153 8.82 21.32 -14.79
C ALA A 153 7.46 20.60 -14.84
N PHE A 154 7.16 19.90 -15.94
CA PHE A 154 5.93 19.12 -16.06
C PHE A 154 5.86 17.99 -15.02
N SER A 155 6.97 17.27 -14.82
CA SER A 155 7.06 16.24 -13.77
C SER A 155 6.82 16.82 -12.38
N SER A 156 7.37 18.00 -12.07
CA SER A 156 7.16 18.67 -10.78
C SER A 156 5.68 19.01 -10.57
N LEU A 157 5.00 19.56 -11.59
CA LEU A 157 3.56 19.83 -11.54
C LEU A 157 2.72 18.57 -11.32
N LEU A 158 3.08 17.47 -11.98
CA LEU A 158 2.43 16.18 -11.76
C LEU A 158 2.58 15.71 -10.30
N PHE A 159 3.77 15.82 -9.71
CA PHE A 159 3.96 15.46 -8.30
C PHE A 159 3.23 16.41 -7.34
N VAL A 160 3.11 17.70 -7.66
CA VAL A 160 2.28 18.64 -6.88
C VAL A 160 0.81 18.24 -6.95
N PHE A 161 0.30 17.85 -8.13
CA PHE A 161 -1.05 17.33 -8.26
C PHE A 161 -1.25 16.06 -7.43
N ILE A 162 -0.29 15.14 -7.46
CA ILE A 162 -0.30 13.93 -6.63
C ILE A 162 -0.34 14.27 -5.13
N LEU A 163 0.45 15.26 -4.67
CA LEU A 163 0.42 15.71 -3.28
C LEU A 163 -0.95 16.22 -2.86
N LEU A 164 -1.67 16.94 -3.74
CA LEU A 164 -3.04 17.38 -3.46
C LEU A 164 -3.99 16.19 -3.28
N LEU A 165 -3.90 15.17 -4.15
CA LEU A 165 -4.70 13.96 -4.02
C LEU A 165 -4.42 13.22 -2.70
N LEU A 166 -3.14 13.04 -2.36
CA LEU A 166 -2.71 12.35 -1.15
C LEU A 166 -3.06 13.13 0.13
N TRP A 167 -3.01 14.47 0.08
CA TRP A 167 -3.45 15.31 1.20
C TRP A 167 -4.94 15.14 1.48
N THR A 168 -5.75 15.09 0.43
CA THR A 168 -7.21 14.90 0.55
C THR A 168 -7.56 13.49 1.04
N GLU A 169 -6.79 12.49 0.62
CA GLU A 169 -6.88 11.12 1.13
C GLU A 169 -6.56 11.05 2.62
N ALA A 170 -5.43 11.62 3.05
CA ALA A 170 -5.04 11.65 4.47
C ALA A 170 -6.06 12.39 5.36
N ALA A 171 -6.88 13.26 4.78
CA ALA A 171 -7.98 13.95 5.46
C ALA A 171 -9.31 13.18 5.42
N ASN A 172 -9.32 11.93 4.95
CA ASN A 172 -10.50 11.08 4.72
C ASN A 172 -11.55 11.73 3.80
N ARG A 173 -11.11 12.51 2.81
CA ARG A 173 -11.96 13.20 1.83
C ARG A 173 -11.35 13.15 0.44
N PRO A 174 -11.15 11.94 -0.14
CA PRO A 174 -10.44 11.78 -1.41
C PRO A 174 -11.03 12.62 -2.53
N LEU A 175 -10.18 13.44 -3.17
CA LEU A 175 -10.61 14.32 -4.26
C LEU A 175 -10.90 13.55 -5.56
N LEU A 176 -10.08 12.54 -5.89
CA LEU A 176 -10.16 11.80 -7.15
C LEU A 176 -9.62 10.36 -6.99
N PRO A 177 -10.30 9.51 -6.20
CA PRO A 177 -9.80 8.17 -5.87
C PRO A 177 -9.63 7.26 -7.10
N GLN A 178 -10.44 7.46 -8.14
CA GLN A 178 -10.31 6.74 -9.41
C GLN A 178 -8.97 6.97 -10.15
N ALA A 179 -8.19 7.97 -9.74
CA ALA A 179 -6.85 8.20 -10.30
C ALA A 179 -5.79 7.26 -9.73
N TYR A 180 -5.99 6.65 -8.55
CA TYR A 180 -4.97 5.84 -7.89
C TYR A 180 -4.50 4.62 -8.70
N PRO A 181 -5.38 3.83 -9.35
CA PRO A 181 -4.94 2.72 -10.20
C PRO A 181 -4.09 3.20 -11.39
N PHE A 182 -4.46 4.34 -11.99
CA PHE A 182 -3.71 4.91 -13.10
C PHE A 182 -2.32 5.40 -12.67
N LEU A 183 -2.23 6.09 -11.53
CA LEU A 183 -0.97 6.53 -10.95
C LEU A 183 -0.10 5.33 -10.55
N GLY A 184 -0.69 4.28 -9.97
CA GLY A 184 -0.01 3.01 -9.70
C GLY A 184 0.59 2.40 -10.97
N PHE A 185 -0.19 2.33 -12.05
CA PHE A 185 0.30 1.85 -13.35
C PHE A 185 1.43 2.72 -13.93
N LEU A 186 1.35 4.05 -13.80
CA LEU A 186 2.43 4.95 -14.20
C LEU A 186 3.72 4.69 -13.41
N PHE A 187 3.63 4.49 -12.09
CA PHE A 187 4.79 4.18 -11.27
C PHE A 187 5.33 2.76 -11.52
N LEU A 188 4.47 1.81 -11.87
CA LEU A 188 4.88 0.50 -12.36
C LEU A 188 5.75 0.63 -13.61
N ILE A 189 5.28 1.37 -14.63
CA ILE A 189 6.08 1.64 -15.84
C ILE A 189 7.39 2.35 -15.46
N SER A 190 7.31 3.38 -14.62
CA SER A 190 8.48 4.12 -14.14
C SER A 190 9.52 3.21 -13.49
N SER A 191 9.09 2.21 -12.70
CA SER A 191 9.99 1.25 -12.06
C SER A 191 10.80 0.44 -13.08
N TYR A 192 10.18 0.02 -14.20
CA TYR A 192 10.86 -0.68 -15.30
C TYR A 192 11.79 0.24 -16.09
N LEU A 193 11.39 1.48 -16.35
CA LEU A 193 12.24 2.46 -17.03
C LEU A 193 13.50 2.74 -16.20
N ASN A 194 13.35 2.94 -14.89
CA ASN A 194 14.46 3.12 -13.96
C ASN A 194 15.34 1.87 -13.83
N ALA A 195 14.74 0.67 -13.73
CA ALA A 195 15.48 -0.58 -13.69
C ALA A 195 16.35 -0.82 -14.94
N ASN A 196 15.92 -0.27 -16.09
CA ASN A 196 16.61 -0.36 -17.37
C ASN A 196 17.45 0.86 -17.75
N SER A 197 17.53 1.88 -16.88
CA SER A 197 18.37 3.05 -17.12
C SER A 197 19.85 2.67 -17.35
N ARG A 198 20.59 3.50 -18.08
CA ARG A 198 22.05 3.35 -18.22
C ARG A 198 22.80 3.97 -17.03
N SER A 199 22.21 4.95 -16.35
CA SER A 199 22.83 5.63 -15.20
C SER A 199 22.71 4.80 -13.93
N LYS A 200 23.87 4.53 -13.28
CA LYS A 200 23.89 3.90 -11.96
C LYS A 200 23.23 4.78 -10.90
N LYS A 201 23.42 6.09 -10.98
CA LYS A 201 22.87 7.06 -10.01
C LYS A 201 21.35 7.14 -10.11
N GLU A 202 20.81 7.15 -11.33
CA GLU A 202 19.37 7.11 -11.57
C GLU A 202 18.76 5.80 -11.08
N LYS A 203 19.40 4.65 -11.30
CA LYS A 203 18.93 3.36 -10.74
C LYS A 203 18.81 3.39 -9.22
N TRP A 204 19.84 3.92 -8.55
CA TRP A 204 19.89 3.95 -7.08
C TRP A 204 18.79 4.80 -6.46
N LEU A 205 18.34 5.86 -7.14
CA LEU A 205 17.25 6.71 -6.67
C LEU A 205 15.89 6.26 -7.21
N GLY A 206 15.81 6.07 -8.52
CA GLY A 206 14.57 5.90 -9.26
C GLY A 206 13.91 4.53 -9.07
N ILE A 207 14.70 3.44 -8.92
CA ILE A 207 14.11 2.12 -8.64
C ILE A 207 13.38 2.12 -7.30
N PRO A 208 14.03 2.44 -6.15
CA PRO A 208 13.33 2.36 -4.86
C PRO A 208 12.15 3.34 -4.81
N VAL A 209 12.30 4.58 -5.31
CA VAL A 209 11.20 5.55 -5.31
C VAL A 209 10.02 5.07 -6.16
N ALA A 210 10.26 4.60 -7.39
CA ALA A 210 9.18 4.16 -8.27
C ALA A 210 8.48 2.89 -7.76
N VAL A 211 9.23 1.93 -7.21
CA VAL A 211 8.66 0.72 -6.60
C VAL A 211 7.81 1.08 -5.37
N LEU A 212 8.33 1.92 -4.47
CA LEU A 212 7.59 2.30 -3.27
C LEU A 212 6.33 3.10 -3.62
N LEU A 213 6.42 4.06 -4.54
CA LEU A 213 5.24 4.78 -5.02
C LEU A 213 4.24 3.85 -5.70
N TYR A 214 4.69 2.89 -6.51
CA TYR A 214 3.82 1.87 -7.08
C TYR A 214 3.04 1.11 -5.99
N LEU A 215 3.72 0.61 -4.96
CA LEU A 215 3.07 -0.12 -3.87
C LEU A 215 2.11 0.76 -3.07
N CYS A 216 2.46 2.03 -2.81
CA CYS A 216 1.56 2.96 -2.12
C CYS A 216 0.29 3.24 -2.95
N PHE A 217 0.42 3.44 -4.26
CA PHE A 217 -0.75 3.65 -5.13
C PHE A 217 -1.56 2.37 -5.35
N LEU A 218 -0.92 1.19 -5.29
CA LEU A 218 -1.62 -0.09 -5.25
C LEU A 218 -2.45 -0.22 -3.96
N SER A 219 -1.91 0.14 -2.78
CA SER A 219 -2.71 0.10 -1.55
C SER A 219 -3.88 1.07 -1.59
N LEU A 220 -3.67 2.29 -2.10
CA LEU A 220 -4.73 3.29 -2.22
C LEU A 220 -5.82 2.89 -3.21
N ALA A 221 -5.47 2.20 -4.29
CA ALA A 221 -6.43 1.68 -5.26
C ALA A 221 -7.33 0.57 -4.68
N MET A 222 -6.93 0.00 -3.54
CA MET A 222 -7.65 -1.06 -2.84
C MET A 222 -8.45 -0.54 -1.64
N LEU A 223 -8.41 0.75 -1.32
CA LEU A 223 -9.28 1.36 -0.31
C LEU A 223 -10.69 1.56 -0.87
#